data_AF-A0A317QIK4-F1
#
_entry.id   AF-A0A317QIK4-F1
#
_cell.length_a   1.000
_cell.length_b   1.000
_cell.length_c   1.000
_cell.angle_alpha   90.00
_cell.angle_beta   90.00
_cell.angle_gamma   90.00
#
_symmetry.space_group_name_H-M   'P 1'
#
loop_
_entity.id
_entity.type
_entity.pdbx_description
1 polymer ?
#
loop_
_entity_poly.entity_id
_entity_poly.type
_entity_poly.pdbx_seq_one_letter_code
_entity_poly.pdbx_strand_id
1 'polypeptide(L)'
;MQTPDPDLLALVDRHRHHIERGATVVVVRGHEVHLGDIEARSVLFRRDDGLYQVDRSSRGERWFEMEAQDLTEVELLVVERFCSSVHRHPDAWRFDVVRRGDGRVEVRQDGRLRAAFADLHGARAFSGFAALTPAELLVTPPRVGWTGWVPPVDQETRGLLDRLRDVRPLAVDEDRCEVRLDERRMGARLTRVGGVWHVWEGNDYSVPDPPTLVTPSAAVLQRYLLIRFSGDPTLGKPLGELVRDGVVVARGVGVTSALVRAVGDGVGRV
;
A
#
# COMPACT_ATOMS: atom_id res chain seq x y z
N MET A 1 -20.79 2.47 35.41
CA MET A 1 -20.77 2.48 33.93
C MET A 1 -19.36 2.87 33.53
N GLN A 2 -18.63 1.99 32.85
CA GLN A 2 -17.34 2.37 32.25
C GLN A 2 -17.62 3.34 31.09
N THR A 3 -16.94 4.47 31.10
CA THR A 3 -16.98 5.46 30.02
C THR A 3 -15.94 5.10 28.95
N PRO A 4 -16.12 5.53 27.69
CA PRO A 4 -15.10 5.34 26.68
C PRO A 4 -13.82 6.10 27.03
N ASP A 5 -12.72 5.66 26.44
CA ASP A 5 -11.45 6.37 26.51
C ASP A 5 -11.60 7.81 25.95
N PRO A 6 -11.15 8.84 26.68
CA PRO A 6 -11.34 10.23 26.29
C PRO A 6 -10.59 10.60 25.01
N ASP A 7 -9.46 9.95 24.71
CA ASP A 7 -8.69 10.21 23.51
C ASP A 7 -9.40 9.61 22.28
N LEU A 8 -10.06 8.46 22.42
CA LEU A 8 -10.96 7.91 21.40
C LEU A 8 -12.14 8.85 21.12
N LEU A 9 -12.75 9.43 22.16
CA LEU A 9 -13.84 10.40 21.98
C LEU A 9 -13.35 11.65 21.25
N ALA A 10 -12.20 12.19 21.64
CA ALA A 10 -11.60 13.36 20.99
C ALA A 10 -11.25 13.08 19.51
N LEU A 11 -10.76 11.89 19.19
CA LEU A 11 -10.53 11.44 17.81
C LEU A 11 -11.84 11.43 17.01
N VAL A 12 -12.88 10.79 17.56
CA VAL A 12 -14.17 10.68 16.87
C VAL A 12 -14.81 12.04 16.67
N ASP A 13 -14.74 12.94 17.66
CA ASP A 13 -15.29 14.28 17.54
C ASP A 13 -14.58 15.11 16.47
N ARG A 14 -13.25 14.98 16.34
CA ARG A 14 -12.46 15.63 15.28
C ARG A 14 -12.94 15.25 13.88
N HIS A 15 -13.29 13.98 13.69
CA HIS A 15 -13.70 13.42 12.39
C HIS A 15 -15.21 13.25 12.24
N ARG A 16 -16.01 13.63 13.25
CA ARG A 16 -17.46 13.35 13.30
C ARG A 16 -18.19 13.85 12.06
N HIS A 17 -17.86 15.05 11.62
CA HIS A 17 -18.45 15.67 10.43
C HIS A 17 -18.13 14.95 9.11
N HIS A 18 -17.13 14.07 9.07
CA HIS A 18 -16.88 13.15 7.96
C HIS A 18 -17.55 11.80 8.20
N ILE A 19 -17.44 11.27 9.42
CA ILE A 19 -18.05 9.99 9.82
C ILE A 19 -19.56 10.01 9.62
N GLU A 20 -20.23 11.10 9.93
CA GLU A 20 -21.69 11.25 9.80
C GLU A 20 -22.11 11.74 8.41
N ARG A 21 -21.19 11.83 7.43
CA ARG A 21 -21.59 12.05 6.03
C ARG A 21 -22.20 10.78 5.46
N GLY A 22 -23.53 10.75 5.36
CA GLY A 22 -24.28 9.64 4.78
C GLY A 22 -25.25 9.01 5.79
N ALA A 23 -25.42 7.68 5.72
CA ALA A 23 -26.30 6.91 6.63
C ALA A 23 -25.57 6.35 7.86
N THR A 24 -24.35 6.79 8.10
CA THR A 24 -23.46 6.36 9.18
C THR A 24 -23.68 7.20 10.43
N VAL A 25 -23.66 6.58 11.61
CA VAL A 25 -23.88 7.23 12.91
C VAL A 25 -22.76 6.90 13.89
N VAL A 26 -22.52 7.81 14.84
CA VAL A 26 -21.66 7.58 16.01
C VAL A 26 -22.53 7.18 17.19
N VAL A 27 -22.32 5.97 17.73
CA VAL A 27 -23.05 5.48 18.90
C VAL A 27 -22.08 5.05 19.99
N VAL A 28 -22.16 5.70 21.15
CA VAL A 28 -21.38 5.33 22.33
C VAL A 28 -22.14 4.29 23.15
N ARG A 29 -21.49 3.16 23.48
CA ARG A 29 -22.08 2.06 24.27
C ARG A 29 -21.09 1.58 25.33
N GLY A 30 -21.25 2.05 26.57
CA GLY A 30 -20.31 1.72 27.64
C GLY A 30 -18.93 2.29 27.33
N HIS A 31 -17.90 1.44 27.27
CA HIS A 31 -16.54 1.83 26.93
C HIS A 31 -16.26 1.82 25.40
N GLU A 32 -17.23 1.43 24.58
CA GLU A 32 -17.09 1.30 23.13
C GLU A 32 -17.67 2.48 22.36
N VAL A 33 -17.04 2.80 21.23
CA VAL A 33 -17.53 3.77 20.24
C VAL A 33 -17.80 3.06 18.92
N HIS A 34 -19.05 3.08 18.48
CA HIS A 34 -19.51 2.41 17.26
C HIS A 34 -19.62 3.45 16.14
N LEU A 35 -18.93 3.22 15.03
CA LEU A 35 -18.92 4.07 13.84
C LEU A 35 -19.46 3.29 12.64
N GLY A 36 -20.57 3.72 12.06
CA GLY A 36 -21.12 3.08 10.86
C GLY A 36 -22.64 3.05 10.84
N ASP A 37 -23.22 2.30 9.91
CA ASP A 37 -24.67 2.19 9.77
C ASP A 37 -25.22 0.95 10.49
N ILE A 38 -26.44 0.54 10.15
CA ILE A 38 -27.07 -0.65 10.73
C ILE A 38 -26.49 -1.97 10.17
N GLU A 39 -25.90 -1.94 8.98
CA GLU A 39 -25.40 -3.12 8.28
C GLU A 39 -23.92 -3.39 8.60
N ALA A 40 -23.09 -2.35 8.68
CA ALA A 40 -21.65 -2.46 8.94
C ALA A 40 -21.15 -1.36 9.89
N ARG A 41 -20.42 -1.78 10.94
CA ARG A 41 -19.86 -0.91 11.97
C ARG A 41 -18.38 -1.22 12.22
N SER A 42 -17.64 -0.18 12.55
CA SER A 42 -16.35 -0.25 13.21
C SER A 42 -16.59 0.01 14.69
N VAL A 43 -16.17 -0.91 15.55
CA VAL A 43 -16.31 -0.79 17.01
C VAL A 43 -14.93 -0.52 17.58
N LEU A 44 -14.74 0.70 18.09
CA LEU A 44 -13.47 1.18 18.63
C LEU A 44 -13.54 1.13 20.16
N PHE A 45 -12.48 0.63 20.78
CA PHE A 45 -12.35 0.65 22.23
C PHE A 45 -10.90 0.49 22.66
N ARG A 46 -10.61 0.93 23.88
CA ARG A 46 -9.32 0.67 24.54
C ARG A 46 -9.49 -0.49 25.51
N ARG A 47 -8.58 -1.44 25.44
CA ARG A 47 -8.51 -2.62 26.31
C ARG A 47 -7.84 -2.28 27.63
N ASP A 48 -8.03 -3.17 28.62
CA ASP A 48 -7.43 -3.04 29.94
C ASP A 48 -5.88 -3.12 29.92
N ASP A 49 -5.30 -3.77 28.91
CA ASP A 49 -3.85 -3.80 28.66
C ASP A 49 -3.31 -2.54 27.96
N GLY A 50 -4.18 -1.56 27.73
CA GLY A 50 -3.84 -0.26 27.16
C GLY A 50 -3.84 -0.21 25.63
N LEU A 51 -4.03 -1.34 24.94
CA LEU A 51 -4.11 -1.39 23.48
C LEU A 51 -5.45 -0.84 22.97
N TYR A 52 -5.42 -0.16 21.83
CA TYR A 52 -6.63 0.17 21.09
C TYR A 52 -6.99 -1.00 20.17
N GLN A 53 -8.26 -1.39 20.18
CA GLN A 53 -8.80 -2.43 19.32
C GLN A 53 -9.93 -1.87 18.45
N VAL A 54 -9.95 -2.34 17.21
CA VAL A 54 -11.00 -2.12 16.23
C VAL A 54 -11.56 -3.47 15.86
N ASP A 55 -12.86 -3.64 16.08
CA ASP A 55 -13.62 -4.76 15.56
C ASP A 55 -14.52 -4.32 14.42
N ARG A 56 -14.78 -5.23 13.50
CA ARG A 56 -15.86 -5.10 12.52
C ARG A 56 -17.10 -5.76 13.10
N SER A 57 -18.24 -5.12 12.91
CA SER A 57 -19.55 -5.69 13.20
C SER A 57 -20.42 -5.59 11.96
N SER A 58 -20.92 -6.71 11.45
CA SER A 58 -21.88 -6.73 10.35
C SER A 58 -23.05 -7.63 10.69
N ARG A 59 -24.28 -7.12 10.52
CA ARG A 59 -25.53 -7.88 10.74
C ARG A 59 -25.59 -8.71 12.05
N GLY A 60 -24.99 -8.19 13.12
CA GLY A 60 -24.94 -8.83 14.43
C GLY A 60 -23.75 -9.76 14.68
N GLU A 61 -22.97 -10.09 13.65
CA GLU A 61 -21.69 -10.77 13.80
C GLU A 61 -20.57 -9.76 14.04
N ARG A 62 -19.67 -10.08 14.96
CA ARG A 62 -18.53 -9.23 15.32
C ARG A 62 -17.25 -10.03 15.24
N TRP A 63 -16.23 -9.45 14.62
CA TRP A 63 -14.90 -10.06 14.52
C TRP A 63 -13.80 -9.02 14.68
N PHE A 64 -12.66 -9.49 15.17
CA PHE A 64 -11.43 -8.72 15.27
C PHE A 64 -11.01 -8.19 13.88
N GLU A 65 -10.62 -6.93 13.79
CA GLU A 65 -10.05 -6.35 12.57
C GLU A 65 -8.60 -5.91 12.81
N MET A 66 -8.37 -5.09 13.84
CA MET A 66 -7.08 -4.47 14.10
C MET A 66 -6.86 -4.23 15.61
N GLU A 67 -5.62 -4.34 16.07
CA GLU A 67 -5.17 -3.76 17.34
C GLU A 67 -3.91 -2.92 17.11
N ALA A 68 -3.76 -1.85 17.88
CA ALA A 68 -2.60 -0.97 17.84
C ALA A 68 -2.30 -0.39 19.22
N GLN A 69 -1.03 -0.10 19.48
CA GLN A 69 -0.59 0.57 20.71
C GLN A 69 -0.84 2.07 20.66
N ASP A 70 -0.72 2.67 19.46
CA ASP A 70 -0.82 4.10 19.24
C ASP A 70 -2.19 4.44 18.61
N LEU A 71 -2.87 5.41 19.20
CA LEU A 71 -4.15 5.93 18.74
C LEU A 71 -4.07 6.46 17.30
N THR A 72 -2.90 6.94 16.87
CA THR A 72 -2.66 7.44 15.51
C THR A 72 -2.95 6.38 14.45
N GLU A 73 -2.69 5.11 14.75
CA GLU A 73 -2.94 4.01 13.82
C GLU A 73 -4.44 3.75 13.66
N VAL A 74 -5.19 3.87 14.76
CA VAL A 74 -6.66 3.82 14.74
C VAL A 74 -7.22 5.02 13.97
N GLU A 75 -6.65 6.20 14.16
CA GLU A 75 -7.03 7.41 13.42
C GLU A 75 -6.84 7.23 11.92
N LEU A 76 -5.71 6.64 11.49
CA LEU A 76 -5.46 6.32 10.07
C LEU A 76 -6.54 5.41 9.49
N LEU A 77 -6.93 4.35 10.21
CA LEU A 77 -7.98 3.44 9.75
C LEU A 77 -9.35 4.15 9.67
N VAL A 78 -9.68 5.02 10.63
CA VAL A 78 -10.93 5.81 10.63
C VAL A 78 -10.95 6.82 9.47
N VAL A 79 -9.84 7.52 9.24
CA VAL A 79 -9.73 8.49 8.13
C VAL A 79 -9.84 7.79 6.79
N GLU A 80 -9.13 6.67 6.60
CA GLU A 80 -9.25 5.89 5.36
C GLU A 80 -10.70 5.46 5.10
N ARG A 81 -11.39 4.96 6.13
CA ARG A 81 -12.72 4.38 5.98
C ARG A 81 -13.82 5.40 5.72
N PHE A 82 -13.77 6.53 6.42
CA PHE A 82 -14.91 7.46 6.49
C PHE A 82 -14.64 8.81 5.84
N CYS A 83 -13.37 9.17 5.65
CA CYS A 83 -13.00 10.53 5.27
C CYS A 83 -12.29 10.59 3.92
N SER A 84 -11.76 9.46 3.45
CA SER A 84 -10.99 9.39 2.23
C SER A 84 -11.39 8.17 1.39
N SER A 85 -10.99 8.16 0.13
CA SER A 85 -10.96 6.94 -0.68
C SER A 85 -9.57 6.84 -1.30
N VAL A 86 -8.55 6.92 -0.43
CA VAL A 86 -7.17 6.71 -0.85
C VAL A 86 -7.00 5.26 -1.19
N HIS A 87 -6.86 5.03 -2.47
CA HIS A 87 -6.39 3.76 -2.94
C HIS A 87 -4.86 3.81 -2.99
N ARG A 88 -4.21 3.24 -1.98
CA ARG A 88 -2.84 2.70 -1.98
C ARG A 88 -1.70 3.67 -2.35
N HIS A 89 -1.00 4.15 -1.33
CA HIS A 89 0.28 4.83 -1.36
C HIS A 89 1.40 3.87 -1.80
N PRO A 90 2.31 4.28 -2.70
CA PRO A 90 3.39 3.44 -3.19
C PRO A 90 4.41 3.02 -2.13
N ASP A 91 4.46 3.63 -0.95
CA ASP A 91 5.34 3.17 0.15
C ASP A 91 4.76 1.99 0.94
N ALA A 92 3.61 1.45 0.55
CA ALA A 92 2.99 0.31 1.24
C ALA A 92 3.90 -0.93 1.36
N TRP A 93 4.85 -1.09 0.44
CA TRP A 93 5.81 -2.21 0.46
C TRP A 93 6.92 -2.03 1.51
N ARG A 94 7.14 -0.81 2.05
CA ARG A 94 8.14 -0.55 3.10
C ARG A 94 7.74 -1.15 4.45
N PHE A 95 6.48 -1.56 4.58
CA PHE A 95 5.99 -2.20 5.78
C PHE A 95 6.21 -3.71 5.70
N ASP A 96 6.89 -4.24 6.70
CA ASP A 96 6.99 -5.68 6.91
C ASP A 96 5.63 -6.19 7.37
N VAL A 97 5.16 -7.24 6.69
CA VAL A 97 3.88 -7.86 7.00
C VAL A 97 4.13 -9.31 7.41
N VAL A 98 4.05 -9.56 8.71
CA VAL A 98 4.53 -10.81 9.32
C VAL A 98 3.35 -11.58 9.89
N ARG A 99 3.12 -12.79 9.38
CA ARG A 99 2.07 -13.68 9.91
C ARG A 99 2.56 -14.33 11.21
N ARG A 100 1.75 -14.22 12.26
CA ARG A 100 1.96 -14.86 13.56
C ARG A 100 1.46 -16.31 13.55
N GLY A 101 1.90 -17.09 14.53
CA GLY A 101 1.47 -18.49 14.69
C GLY A 101 -0.01 -18.65 15.03
N ASP A 102 -0.66 -17.59 15.52
CA ASP A 102 -2.10 -17.55 15.83
C ASP A 102 -2.98 -17.11 14.63
N GLY A 103 -2.37 -16.88 13.47
CA GLY A 103 -3.06 -16.48 12.23
C GLY A 103 -3.17 -14.97 12.03
N ARG A 104 -2.95 -14.14 13.07
CA ARG A 104 -2.92 -12.68 12.96
C ARG A 104 -1.71 -12.22 12.16
N VAL A 105 -1.75 -10.97 11.69
CA VAL A 105 -0.71 -10.41 10.83
C VAL A 105 -0.24 -9.07 11.38
N GLU A 106 1.06 -8.98 11.71
CA GLU A 106 1.70 -7.75 12.17
C GLU A 106 2.11 -6.89 10.98
N VAL A 107 1.85 -5.59 11.06
CA VAL A 107 2.42 -4.57 10.19
C VAL A 107 3.52 -3.85 10.98
N ARG A 108 4.75 -3.88 10.46
CA ARG A 108 5.91 -3.29 11.12
C ARG A 108 6.61 -2.32 10.18
N GLN A 109 7.22 -1.31 10.77
CA GLN A 109 8.04 -0.33 10.07
C GLN A 109 9.35 -0.19 10.83
N ASP A 110 10.48 -0.41 10.16
CA ASP A 110 11.81 -0.30 10.77
C ASP A 110 11.93 -1.12 12.08
N GLY A 111 11.33 -2.32 12.09
CA GLY A 111 11.26 -3.22 13.24
C GLY A 111 10.20 -2.89 14.29
N ARG A 112 9.63 -1.68 14.30
CA ARG A 112 8.57 -1.23 15.21
C ARG A 112 7.22 -1.79 14.78
N LEU A 113 6.49 -2.41 15.70
CA LEU A 113 5.09 -2.79 15.48
C LEU A 113 4.23 -1.53 15.35
N ARG A 114 3.54 -1.40 14.22
CA ARG A 114 2.52 -0.36 13.99
C ARG A 114 1.17 -0.87 14.49
N ALA A 115 0.76 -2.02 13.98
CA ALA A 115 -0.54 -2.63 14.26
C ALA A 115 -0.54 -4.13 13.95
N ALA A 116 -1.50 -4.86 14.50
CA ALA A 116 -1.77 -6.25 14.13
C ALA A 116 -3.20 -6.41 13.63
N PHE A 117 -3.38 -7.22 12.58
CA PHE A 117 -4.64 -7.43 11.88
C PHE A 117 -5.09 -8.87 11.94
N ALA A 118 -6.39 -9.10 11.70
CA ALA A 118 -6.97 -10.44 11.63
C ALA A 118 -6.37 -11.29 10.52
N ASP A 119 -6.03 -10.67 9.38
CA ASP A 119 -5.54 -11.36 8.20
C ASP A 119 -4.58 -10.51 7.36
N LEU A 120 -4.03 -11.14 6.32
CA LEU A 120 -3.09 -10.52 5.40
C LEU A 120 -3.73 -9.39 4.58
N HIS A 121 -5.02 -9.50 4.27
CA HIS A 121 -5.72 -8.52 3.46
C HIS A 121 -5.85 -7.19 4.22
N GLY A 122 -6.31 -7.22 5.46
CA GLY A 122 -6.39 -6.06 6.34
C GLY A 122 -5.03 -5.41 6.56
N ALA A 123 -4.01 -6.21 6.89
CA ALA A 123 -2.64 -5.73 7.07
C ALA A 123 -2.09 -5.03 5.82
N ARG A 124 -2.35 -5.59 4.64
CA ARG A 124 -1.90 -5.00 3.36
C ARG A 124 -2.71 -3.78 2.98
N ALA A 125 -4.02 -3.77 3.21
CA ALA A 125 -4.85 -2.57 3.03
C ALA A 125 -4.30 -1.41 3.87
N PHE A 126 -4.03 -1.66 5.15
CA PHE A 126 -3.45 -0.68 6.07
C PHE A 126 -2.08 -0.16 5.62
N SER A 127 -1.18 -1.05 5.19
CA SER A 127 0.13 -0.63 4.65
C SER A 127 -0.04 0.35 3.47
N GLY A 128 -1.15 0.23 2.73
CA GLY A 128 -1.56 1.11 1.66
C GLY A 128 -1.67 2.59 2.04
N PHE A 129 -1.80 2.96 3.30
CA PHE A 129 -1.91 4.36 3.71
C PHE A 129 -1.10 4.69 4.97
N ALA A 130 -0.51 3.68 5.62
CA ALA A 130 0.26 3.83 6.86
C ALA A 130 1.53 4.70 6.74
N ALA A 131 1.97 5.01 5.51
CA ALA A 131 3.06 5.93 5.24
C ALA A 131 2.65 7.41 5.37
N LEU A 132 1.35 7.71 5.36
CA LEU A 132 0.81 9.05 5.51
C LEU A 132 0.43 9.30 6.98
N THR A 133 0.40 10.57 7.35
CA THR A 133 -0.29 11.04 8.55
C THR A 133 -1.80 11.13 8.31
N PRO A 134 -2.65 11.15 9.35
CA PRO A 134 -4.08 11.36 9.20
C PRO A 134 -4.43 12.63 8.41
N ALA A 135 -3.69 13.73 8.62
CA ALA A 135 -3.90 14.98 7.91
C ALA A 135 -3.55 14.89 6.41
N GLU A 136 -2.43 14.24 6.06
CA GLU A 136 -2.06 14.00 4.66
C GLU A 136 -3.07 13.08 3.96
N LEU A 137 -3.60 12.09 4.67
CA LEU A 137 -4.59 11.16 4.13
C LEU A 137 -5.92 11.84 3.79
N LEU A 138 -6.34 12.83 4.60
CA LEU A 138 -7.57 13.63 4.36
C LEU A 138 -7.49 14.48 3.10
N VAL A 139 -6.32 15.04 2.78
CA VAL A 139 -6.13 15.93 1.63
C VAL A 139 -5.72 15.17 0.37
N THR A 140 -5.47 13.87 0.47
CA THR A 140 -5.11 13.03 -0.68
C THR A 140 -6.36 12.72 -1.52
N PRO A 141 -6.41 13.13 -2.80
CA PRO A 141 -7.62 13.01 -3.62
C PRO A 141 -7.94 11.55 -3.97
N PRO A 142 -9.22 11.14 -3.94
CA PRO A 142 -9.64 9.84 -4.45
C PRO A 142 -9.56 9.83 -5.98
N ARG A 143 -8.89 8.85 -6.60
CA ARG A 143 -8.83 8.72 -8.07
C ARG A 143 -9.42 7.39 -8.55
N VAL A 144 -10.20 7.48 -9.63
CA VAL A 144 -10.94 6.39 -10.27
C VAL A 144 -10.07 5.68 -11.32
N GLY A 145 -9.98 4.35 -11.21
CA GLY A 145 -9.24 3.49 -12.14
C GLY A 145 -7.92 2.99 -11.55
N TRP A 146 -7.75 1.66 -11.53
CA TRP A 146 -6.60 0.89 -10.97
C TRP A 146 -5.92 1.52 -9.73
N THR A 147 -6.74 2.04 -8.82
CA THR A 147 -6.57 2.14 -7.36
C THR A 147 -5.13 2.33 -6.83
N GLY A 148 -4.57 3.54 -7.00
CA GLY A 148 -3.23 3.95 -6.52
C GLY A 148 -3.07 5.48 -6.40
N TRP A 149 -2.33 5.97 -5.40
CA TRP A 149 -1.72 7.30 -5.41
C TRP A 149 -0.74 7.34 -6.59
N VAL A 150 -0.89 8.32 -7.48
CA VAL A 150 0.02 8.54 -8.61
C VAL A 150 0.57 9.95 -8.44
N PRO A 151 1.89 10.12 -8.20
CA PRO A 151 2.48 11.44 -8.19
C PRO A 151 2.36 12.05 -9.59
N PRO A 152 2.20 13.38 -9.72
CA PRO A 152 2.31 14.01 -11.03
C PRO A 152 3.62 13.58 -11.69
N VAL A 153 3.57 13.22 -12.97
CA VAL A 153 4.74 12.81 -13.75
C VAL A 153 5.77 13.93 -13.70
N ASP A 154 6.85 13.74 -12.96
CA ASP A 154 7.93 14.71 -12.83
C ASP A 154 8.75 14.79 -14.13
N GLN A 155 9.62 15.80 -14.26
CA GLN A 155 10.43 16.00 -15.46
C GLN A 155 11.36 14.80 -15.77
N GLU A 156 11.83 14.12 -14.73
CA GLU A 156 12.69 12.94 -14.88
C GLU A 156 11.91 11.73 -15.41
N THR A 157 10.68 11.53 -14.91
CA THR A 157 9.74 10.54 -15.39
C THR A 157 9.38 10.80 -16.84
N ARG A 158 9.05 12.05 -17.22
CA ARG A 158 8.80 12.40 -18.62
C ARG A 158 10.01 12.08 -19.50
N GLY A 159 11.21 12.51 -19.10
CA GLY A 159 12.42 12.23 -19.85
C GLY A 159 12.70 10.72 -20.00
N LEU A 160 12.38 9.91 -18.99
CA LEU A 160 12.46 8.45 -19.10
C LEU A 160 11.45 7.90 -20.11
N LEU A 161 10.19 8.33 -20.02
CA LEU A 161 9.11 7.89 -20.90
C LEU A 161 9.38 8.28 -22.35
N ASP A 162 9.91 9.48 -22.61
CA ASP A 162 10.30 9.93 -23.94
C ASP A 162 11.42 9.05 -24.53
N ARG A 163 12.46 8.75 -23.75
CA ARG A 163 13.53 7.82 -24.19
C ARG A 163 13.02 6.40 -24.48
N LEU A 164 11.94 5.97 -23.83
CA LEU A 164 11.33 4.67 -24.08
C LEU A 164 10.43 4.68 -25.33
N ARG A 165 9.73 5.80 -25.60
CA ARG A 165 8.93 6.01 -26.82
C ARG A 165 9.77 5.93 -28.09
N ASP A 166 11.02 6.38 -28.03
CA ASP A 166 11.94 6.34 -29.18
C ASP A 166 12.34 4.91 -29.61
N VAL A 167 12.20 3.92 -28.72
CA VAL A 167 12.59 2.52 -28.99
C VAL A 167 11.41 1.69 -29.50
N ARG A 168 10.18 2.03 -29.10
CA ARG A 168 8.95 1.35 -29.51
C ARG A 168 7.75 2.27 -29.27
N PRO A 169 6.67 2.21 -30.08
CA PRO A 169 5.42 2.90 -29.76
C PRO A 169 4.77 2.27 -28.52
N LEU A 170 5.19 2.72 -27.34
CA LEU A 170 4.58 2.38 -26.06
C LEU A 170 3.36 3.26 -25.84
N ALA A 171 2.25 2.67 -25.42
CA ALA A 171 1.12 3.44 -24.94
C ALA A 171 1.45 3.95 -23.53
N VAL A 172 1.67 5.25 -23.41
CA VAL A 172 1.94 5.91 -22.13
C VAL A 172 0.66 6.59 -21.66
N ASP A 173 0.17 6.18 -20.50
CA ASP A 173 -0.92 6.86 -19.79
C ASP A 173 -0.27 7.78 -18.75
N GLU A 174 -0.06 9.05 -19.12
CA GLU A 174 0.62 10.04 -18.28
C GLU A 174 -0.19 10.37 -17.02
N ASP A 175 -1.52 10.28 -17.08
CA ASP A 175 -2.40 10.50 -15.92
C ASP A 175 -2.26 9.38 -14.87
N ARG A 176 -1.85 8.19 -15.31
CA ARG A 176 -1.65 7.00 -14.47
C ARG A 176 -0.19 6.61 -14.24
N CYS A 177 0.76 7.31 -14.88
CA CYS A 177 2.17 6.95 -14.90
C CYS A 177 2.37 5.46 -15.28
N GLU A 178 1.60 5.00 -16.27
CA GLU A 178 1.61 3.62 -16.76
C GLU A 178 2.26 3.53 -18.14
N VAL A 179 3.08 2.50 -18.30
CA VAL A 179 3.66 2.11 -19.58
C VAL A 179 3.03 0.80 -20.02
N ARG A 180 2.27 0.84 -21.12
CA ARG A 180 1.59 -0.33 -21.69
C ARG A 180 2.29 -0.76 -22.99
N LEU A 181 2.48 -2.07 -23.10
CA LEU A 181 3.12 -2.73 -24.25
C LEU A 181 2.23 -2.75 -25.49
N ASP A 182 0.92 -2.93 -25.29
CA ASP A 182 -0.12 -2.87 -26.31
C ASP A 182 -1.50 -2.68 -25.61
N GLU A 183 -2.56 -2.48 -26.38
CA GLU A 183 -3.93 -2.29 -25.86
C GLU A 183 -4.51 -3.52 -25.14
N ARG A 184 -3.83 -4.68 -25.17
CA ARG A 184 -4.34 -5.99 -24.72
C ARG A 184 -3.42 -6.73 -23.73
N ARG A 185 -2.24 -6.21 -23.36
CA ARG A 185 -1.24 -6.90 -22.51
C ARG A 185 -0.78 -6.07 -21.31
N MET A 186 -0.32 -6.81 -20.30
CA MET A 186 0.28 -6.36 -19.04
C MET A 186 1.18 -5.13 -19.20
N GLY A 187 0.77 -4.02 -18.59
CA GLY A 187 1.59 -2.83 -18.44
C GLY A 187 2.41 -2.85 -17.15
N ALA A 188 3.37 -1.94 -17.06
CA ALA A 188 4.12 -1.66 -15.85
C ALA A 188 3.72 -0.26 -15.35
N ARG A 189 3.31 -0.16 -14.09
CA ARG A 189 3.13 1.15 -13.45
C ARG A 189 4.46 1.59 -12.85
N LEU A 190 4.79 2.86 -13.05
CA LEU A 190 5.97 3.49 -12.45
C LEU A 190 5.50 4.43 -11.33
N THR A 191 6.13 4.33 -10.17
CA THR A 191 5.94 5.31 -9.09
C THR A 191 7.31 5.74 -8.58
N ARG A 192 7.42 7.00 -8.13
CA ARG A 192 8.64 7.52 -7.55
C ARG A 192 8.38 8.11 -6.18
N VAL A 193 9.07 7.60 -5.16
CA VAL A 193 8.87 8.02 -3.76
C VAL A 193 10.20 8.18 -3.08
N GLY A 194 10.44 9.32 -2.46
CA GLY A 194 11.74 9.62 -1.82
C GLY A 194 12.92 9.48 -2.80
N GLY A 195 12.71 9.76 -4.09
CA GLY A 195 13.73 9.60 -5.13
C GLY A 195 13.92 8.17 -5.66
N VAL A 196 13.22 7.18 -5.09
CA VAL A 196 13.32 5.76 -5.49
C VAL A 196 12.18 5.38 -6.44
N TRP A 197 12.52 4.70 -7.52
CA TRP A 197 11.59 4.15 -8.50
C TRP A 197 11.06 2.79 -8.07
N HIS A 198 9.76 2.58 -8.27
CA HIS A 198 9.09 1.29 -8.11
C HIS A 198 8.36 0.93 -9.40
N VAL A 199 8.57 -0.29 -9.86
CA VAL A 199 7.90 -0.87 -11.03
C VAL A 199 6.92 -1.93 -10.55
N TRP A 200 5.67 -1.79 -10.95
CA TRP A 200 4.61 -2.72 -10.59
C TRP A 200 4.13 -3.47 -11.83
N GLU A 201 4.41 -4.77 -11.91
CA GLU A 201 3.96 -5.65 -12.99
C GLU A 201 2.96 -6.69 -12.49
N GLY A 202 1.89 -6.94 -13.24
CA GLY A 202 0.93 -8.02 -12.96
C GLY A 202 -0.42 -7.54 -12.39
N ASN A 203 -1.48 -8.20 -12.84
CA ASN A 203 -2.82 -8.13 -12.26
C ASN A 203 -2.92 -9.18 -11.16
N ASP A 204 -3.13 -8.78 -9.92
CA ASP A 204 -4.16 -9.44 -9.14
C ASP A 204 -4.79 -8.50 -8.10
N TYR A 205 -6.12 -8.46 -8.11
CA TYR A 205 -6.93 -7.42 -7.51
C TYR A 205 -7.04 -7.50 -5.98
N SER A 206 -6.43 -8.50 -5.36
CA SER A 206 -6.79 -8.94 -4.01
C SER A 206 -5.69 -8.74 -2.95
N VAL A 207 -4.41 -8.78 -3.33
CA VAL A 207 -3.28 -8.62 -2.40
C VAL A 207 -2.13 -7.90 -3.11
N PRO A 208 -1.60 -6.78 -2.57
CA PRO A 208 -0.46 -6.12 -3.18
C PRO A 208 0.80 -6.96 -2.98
N ASP A 209 1.30 -7.50 -4.08
CA ASP A 209 2.67 -8.00 -4.16
C ASP A 209 3.66 -6.82 -4.13
N PRO A 210 4.89 -7.02 -3.64
CA PRO A 210 5.93 -6.00 -3.69
C PRO A 210 6.23 -5.57 -5.15
N PRO A 211 6.78 -4.36 -5.35
CA PRO A 211 7.23 -3.95 -6.68
C PRO A 211 8.16 -4.99 -7.30
N THR A 212 8.02 -5.20 -8.60
CA THR A 212 8.87 -6.09 -9.39
C THR A 212 10.31 -5.57 -9.46
N LEU A 213 10.49 -4.23 -9.44
CA LEU A 213 11.78 -3.55 -9.36
C LEU A 213 11.69 -2.35 -8.39
N VAL A 214 12.73 -2.18 -7.57
CA VAL A 214 12.95 -0.99 -6.73
C VAL A 214 14.36 -0.47 -6.97
N THR A 215 14.50 0.77 -7.44
CA THR A 215 15.83 1.33 -7.75
C THR A 215 15.88 2.86 -7.63
N PRO A 216 16.95 3.44 -7.08
CA PRO A 216 17.16 4.89 -7.15
C PRO A 216 17.65 5.35 -8.54
N SER A 217 18.00 4.43 -9.44
CA SER A 217 18.65 4.75 -10.72
C SER A 217 17.68 4.70 -11.89
N ALA A 218 17.45 5.86 -12.52
CA ALA A 218 16.69 5.94 -13.76
C ALA A 218 17.32 5.14 -14.91
N ALA A 219 18.65 4.94 -14.90
CA ALA A 219 19.34 4.13 -15.90
C ALA A 219 19.07 2.62 -15.73
N VAL A 220 19.03 2.13 -14.47
CA VAL A 220 18.65 0.74 -14.17
C VAL A 220 17.20 0.50 -14.54
N LEU A 221 16.31 1.44 -14.20
CA LEU A 221 14.90 1.39 -14.56
C LEU A 221 14.71 1.36 -16.09
N GLN A 222 15.36 2.27 -16.82
CA GLN A 222 15.27 2.32 -18.28
C GLN A 222 15.72 1.00 -18.90
N ARG A 223 16.85 0.45 -18.45
CA ARG A 223 17.38 -0.81 -18.98
C ARG A 223 16.48 -1.99 -18.65
N TYR A 224 15.93 -2.04 -17.43
CA TYR A 224 14.95 -3.04 -17.02
C TYR A 224 13.74 -3.03 -17.96
N LEU A 225 13.13 -1.85 -18.18
CA LEU A 225 11.96 -1.72 -19.05
C LEU A 225 12.28 -2.06 -20.50
N LEU A 226 13.45 -1.66 -21.01
CA LEU A 226 13.90 -2.02 -22.37
C LEU A 226 14.06 -3.54 -22.54
N ILE A 227 14.66 -4.24 -21.56
CA ILE A 227 14.78 -5.71 -21.57
C ILE A 227 13.40 -6.35 -21.47
N ARG A 228 12.55 -5.87 -20.57
CA ARG A 228 11.20 -6.39 -20.35
C ARG A 228 10.31 -6.24 -21.59
N PHE A 229 10.53 -5.18 -22.36
CA PHE A 229 9.72 -4.80 -23.53
C PHE A 229 10.35 -5.16 -24.89
N SER A 230 11.55 -5.75 -24.91
CA SER A 230 12.22 -6.23 -26.14
C SER A 230 11.55 -7.46 -26.78
N GLY A 231 10.55 -8.06 -26.12
CA GLY A 231 9.73 -9.13 -26.68
C GLY A 231 10.42 -10.50 -26.74
N ASP A 232 11.48 -10.72 -25.97
CA ASP A 232 12.13 -12.03 -25.89
C ASP A 232 11.42 -12.92 -24.84
N PRO A 233 10.63 -13.93 -25.27
CA PRO A 233 9.95 -14.84 -24.36
C PRO A 233 10.90 -15.83 -23.67
N THR A 234 12.20 -15.82 -24.00
CA THR A 234 13.21 -16.71 -23.40
C THR A 234 13.92 -16.11 -22.19
N LEU A 235 13.53 -14.92 -21.72
CA LEU A 235 13.97 -14.41 -20.42
C LEU A 235 13.59 -15.45 -19.36
N GLY A 236 14.64 -16.09 -18.82
CA GLY A 236 14.56 -17.40 -18.19
C GLY A 236 13.62 -17.49 -17.00
N LYS A 237 13.44 -18.73 -16.52
CA LYS A 237 12.70 -19.02 -15.29
C LYS A 237 13.10 -18.02 -14.18
N PRO A 238 12.14 -17.53 -13.38
CA PRO A 238 12.41 -16.57 -12.31
C PRO A 238 13.60 -17.05 -11.50
N LEU A 239 14.67 -16.25 -11.46
CA LEU A 239 15.90 -16.65 -10.80
C LEU A 239 15.75 -16.56 -9.27
N GLY A 240 14.95 -15.63 -8.75
CA GLY A 240 14.76 -15.46 -7.31
C GLY A 240 14.53 -14.00 -6.94
N GLU A 241 15.09 -13.58 -5.81
CA GLU A 241 15.16 -12.18 -5.37
C GLU A 241 16.55 -11.63 -5.71
N LEU A 242 16.62 -10.38 -6.20
CA LEU A 242 17.89 -9.66 -6.34
C LEU A 242 18.07 -8.79 -5.10
N VAL A 243 19.10 -9.06 -4.29
CA VAL A 243 19.39 -8.28 -3.06
C VAL A 243 20.68 -7.49 -3.23
N ARG A 244 20.65 -6.19 -2.94
CA ARG A 244 21.81 -5.30 -2.93
C ARG A 244 21.87 -4.55 -1.60
N ASP A 245 23.02 -4.60 -0.91
CA ASP A 245 23.23 -3.93 0.37
C ASP A 245 22.17 -4.27 1.44
N GLY A 246 21.65 -5.51 1.42
CA GLY A 246 20.58 -5.98 2.30
C GLY A 246 19.16 -5.60 1.89
N VAL A 247 18.98 -4.89 0.77
CA VAL A 247 17.67 -4.46 0.24
C VAL A 247 17.31 -5.29 -0.98
N VAL A 248 16.08 -5.81 -1.04
CA VAL A 248 15.57 -6.49 -2.23
C VAL A 248 15.29 -5.44 -3.31
N VAL A 249 16.04 -5.48 -4.40
CA VAL A 249 15.97 -4.53 -5.51
C VAL A 249 15.16 -5.05 -6.70
N ALA A 250 14.94 -6.36 -6.84
CA ALA A 250 14.03 -6.93 -7.85
C ALA A 250 13.52 -8.32 -7.44
N ARG A 251 12.33 -8.73 -7.90
CA ARG A 251 11.75 -10.05 -7.61
C ARG A 251 11.10 -10.71 -8.84
N GLY A 252 11.08 -12.05 -8.83
CA GLY A 252 10.24 -12.85 -9.73
C GLY A 252 10.66 -12.79 -11.20
N VAL A 253 9.70 -12.65 -12.11
CA VAL A 253 9.89 -12.66 -13.59
C VAL A 253 10.78 -11.50 -14.07
N GLY A 254 10.94 -10.46 -13.24
CA GLY A 254 11.84 -9.33 -13.52
C GLY A 254 13.32 -9.61 -13.27
N VAL A 255 13.69 -10.66 -12.53
CA VAL A 255 15.09 -10.98 -12.22
C VAL A 255 15.69 -11.83 -13.34
N THR A 256 16.39 -11.16 -14.26
CA THR A 256 17.06 -11.79 -15.41
C THR A 256 18.58 -11.75 -15.24
N SER A 257 19.30 -12.70 -15.83
CA SER A 257 20.77 -12.69 -15.82
C SER A 257 21.38 -11.41 -16.44
N ALA A 258 20.65 -10.76 -17.35
CA ALA A 258 20.99 -9.46 -17.91
C ALA A 258 20.83 -8.32 -16.89
N LEU A 259 19.79 -8.37 -16.04
CA LEU A 259 19.61 -7.41 -14.94
C LEU A 259 20.71 -7.59 -13.88
N VAL A 260 21.05 -8.83 -13.52
CA VAL A 260 22.14 -9.15 -12.57
C VAL A 260 23.47 -8.55 -13.06
N ARG A 261 23.83 -8.76 -14.33
CA ARG A 261 25.04 -8.19 -14.94
C ARG A 261 25.04 -6.67 -15.02
N ALA A 262 23.86 -6.04 -15.11
CA ALA A 262 23.74 -4.60 -15.17
C ALA A 262 23.83 -3.92 -13.79
N VAL A 263 23.48 -4.63 -12.71
CA VAL A 263 23.47 -4.08 -11.33
C VAL A 263 24.86 -4.17 -10.65
N GLY A 264 25.73 -5.07 -11.10
CA GLY A 264 27.14 -5.17 -10.68
C GLY A 264 27.39 -6.08 -9.47
N ASP A 265 28.67 -6.24 -9.09
CA ASP A 265 29.15 -7.15 -8.04
C ASP A 265 28.76 -6.68 -6.63
N GLY A 266 27.55 -7.06 -6.19
CA GLY A 266 27.05 -6.81 -4.83
C GLY A 266 25.80 -7.62 -4.48
N VAL A 267 25.54 -8.70 -5.23
CA VAL A 267 24.27 -9.42 -5.21
C VAL A 267 24.33 -10.61 -4.25
N GLY A 268 23.52 -10.56 -3.19
CA GLY A 268 23.29 -11.69 -2.28
C GLY A 268 22.22 -12.65 -2.82
N ARG A 269 22.56 -13.95 -2.86
CA ARG A 269 21.77 -15.17 -3.17
C ARG A 269 20.61 -15.06 -4.18
N VAL A 270 20.81 -15.75 -5.31
CA VAL A 270 19.75 -16.33 -6.15
C VAL A 270 19.02 -17.42 -5.36
#